data_AF-Q7VAL6-F1
#
_entry.id   AF-Q7VAL6-F1
#
_cell.length_a   1.000
_cell.length_b   1.000
_cell.length_c   1.000
_cell.angle_alpha   90.00
_cell.angle_beta   90.00
_cell.angle_gamma   90.00
#
_symmetry.space_group_name_H-M   'P 1'
#
loop_
_entity.id
_entity.type
_entity.pdbx_description
1 polymer ?
#
loop_
_entity_poly.entity_id
_entity_poly.type
_entity_poly.pdbx_seq_one_letter_code
_entity_poly.pdbx_strand_id
1 'polypeptide(L)' 'MCEHMSSSKDHSNFVDETDAIDSYFECITACSLGDEGTECVTQCLEVHLKSTID' A
#
# COMPACT_ATOMS: atom_id res chain seq x y z
N MET A 1 -13.70 -1.92 26.99
CA MET A 1 -12.34 -2.40 26.66
C MET A 1 -12.52 -3.31 25.47
N CYS A 2 -12.03 -2.93 24.29
CA CYS A 2 -12.21 -3.75 23.10
C CYS A 2 -11.26 -4.95 23.19
N GLU A 3 -11.84 -6.15 23.10
CA GLU A 3 -11.18 -7.44 23.28
C GLU A 3 -10.33 -7.77 22.05
N HIS A 4 -9.10 -8.20 22.29
CA HIS A 4 -8.19 -8.73 21.28
C HIS A 4 -8.76 -10.02 20.67
N MET A 5 -9.02 -10.04 19.37
CA MET A 5 -9.17 -11.30 18.62
C MET A 5 -7.84 -11.66 17.96
N SER A 6 -7.29 -12.79 18.38
CA SER A 6 -6.27 -13.53 17.66
C SER A 6 -6.78 -14.97 17.54
N SER A 7 -7.06 -15.45 16.33
CA SER A 7 -7.15 -16.89 16.06
C SER A 7 -6.91 -17.23 14.58
N SER A 8 -5.74 -17.82 14.35
CA SER A 8 -5.48 -19.00 13.52
C SER A 8 -5.74 -18.98 12.01
N LYS A 9 -4.64 -18.78 11.27
CA LYS A 9 -4.23 -19.51 10.05
C LYS A 9 -5.30 -19.68 8.94
N ASP A 10 -5.71 -18.56 8.37
CA ASP A 10 -5.96 -18.39 6.92
C ASP A 10 -6.01 -16.88 6.59
N HIS A 11 -5.12 -16.13 7.24
CA HIS A 11 -5.05 -14.66 7.22
C HIS A 11 -3.60 -14.25 6.98
N SER A 12 -3.02 -14.76 5.89
CA SER A 12 -1.58 -14.56 5.61
C SER A 12 -1.27 -14.22 4.15
N ASN A 13 -2.30 -14.09 3.30
CA ASN A 13 -2.13 -13.52 1.96
C ASN A 13 -2.93 -12.21 1.81
N PHE A 14 -4.20 -12.23 2.24
CA PHE A 14 -5.10 -11.07 2.06
C PHE A 14 -4.70 -9.85 2.90
N VAL A 15 -4.10 -10.04 4.07
CA VAL A 15 -3.65 -8.94 4.95
C VAL A 15 -2.48 -8.20 4.33
N ASP A 16 -1.53 -8.96 3.78
CA ASP A 16 -0.30 -8.43 3.19
C ASP A 16 -0.61 -7.65 1.91
N GLU A 17 -1.55 -8.16 1.10
CA GLU A 17 -2.04 -7.47 -0.09
C GLU A 17 -2.88 -6.23 0.24
N THR A 18 -3.70 -6.28 1.29
CA THR A 18 -4.48 -5.11 1.74
C THR A 18 -3.57 -4.04 2.31
N ASP A 19 -2.56 -4.40 3.10
CA ASP A 19 -1.52 -3.48 3.59
C ASP A 19 -0.73 -2.84 2.44
N ALA A 20 -0.40 -3.61 1.39
CA ALA A 20 0.30 -3.08 0.22
C ALA A 20 -0.55 -2.07 -0.57
N ILE A 21 -1.86 -2.33 -0.70
CA ILE A 21 -2.81 -1.44 -1.36
C ILE A 21 -3.00 -0.16 -0.53
N ASP A 22 -3.22 -0.27 0.77
CA ASP A 22 -3.40 0.88 1.67
C ASP A 22 -2.15 1.76 1.69
N SER A 23 -0.95 1.15 1.79
CA SER A 23 0.31 1.88 1.75
C SER A 23 0.54 2.61 0.41
N TYR A 24 0.14 2.01 -0.72
CA TYR A 24 0.16 2.66 -2.02
C TYR A 24 -0.77 3.89 -2.07
N PHE A 25 -1.98 3.78 -1.52
CA PHE A 25 -2.91 4.91 -1.46
C PHE A 25 -2.43 6.02 -0.52
N GLU A 26 -1.84 5.69 0.63
CA GLU A 26 -1.20 6.67 1.51
C GLU A 26 -0.05 7.40 0.80
N CYS A 27 0.77 6.68 0.01
CA CYS A 27 1.86 7.28 -0.75
C CYS A 27 1.35 8.29 -1.79
N ILE A 28 0.37 7.91 -2.60
CA ILE A 28 -0.17 8.80 -3.65
C ILE A 28 -0.88 10.01 -3.04
N THR A 29 -1.63 9.82 -1.95
CA THR A 29 -2.37 10.92 -1.32
C THR A 29 -1.47 11.91 -0.58
N ALA A 30 -0.23 11.52 -0.25
CA ALA A 30 0.79 12.43 0.27
C ALA A 30 1.44 13.31 -0.81
N CYS A 31 1.27 13.00 -2.10
CA CYS A 31 1.85 13.77 -3.20
C CYS A 31 1.09 15.10 -3.42
N SER A 32 1.83 16.18 -3.69
CA SER A 32 1.28 17.46 -4.12
C SER A 32 0.51 17.34 -5.44
N LEU A 33 -0.51 18.17 -5.63
CA LEU A 33 -1.19 18.29 -6.92
C LEU A 33 -0.42 19.24 -7.84
N GLY A 34 0.25 18.72 -8.88
CA GLY A 34 1.02 19.52 -9.83
C GLY A 34 2.16 18.75 -10.50
N ASP A 35 3.08 19.46 -11.16
CA ASP A 35 4.24 18.87 -11.85
C ASP A 35 5.13 18.05 -10.88
N GLU A 36 5.37 18.60 -9.67
CA GLU A 36 6.05 17.92 -8.55
C GLU A 36 5.32 16.64 -8.06
N GLY A 37 4.00 16.59 -8.23
CA GLY A 37 3.17 15.43 -7.91
C GLY A 37 3.43 14.24 -8.82
N THR A 38 3.80 14.49 -10.08
CA THR A 38 3.99 13.44 -11.09
C THR A 38 5.24 12.60 -10.79
N GLU A 39 6.33 13.25 -10.35
CA GLU A 39 7.54 12.54 -9.92
C GLU A 39 7.30 11.75 -8.63
N CYS A 40 6.57 12.33 -7.67
CA CYS A 40 6.16 11.67 -6.43
C CYS A 40 5.32 10.41 -6.70
N VAL A 41 4.28 10.50 -7.54
CA VAL A 41 3.42 9.36 -7.90
C VAL A 41 4.22 8.28 -8.63
N THR A 42 5.17 8.67 -9.48
CA THR A 42 6.05 7.73 -10.17
C THR A 42 6.90 6.93 -9.18
N GLN A 43 7.47 7.57 -8.16
CA GLN A 43 8.19 6.88 -7.09
C GLN A 43 7.28 5.92 -6.31
N CYS A 44 6.04 6.31 -5.99
CA CYS A 44 5.08 5.41 -5.35
C CYS A 44 4.80 4.17 -6.21
N LEU A 45 4.65 4.32 -7.54
CA LEU A 45 4.44 3.20 -8.45
C LEU A 45 5.67 2.27 -8.52
N GLU A 46 6.88 2.82 -8.56
CA GLU A 46 8.11 2.01 -8.60
C GLU A 46 8.31 1.18 -7.31
N VAL A 47 7.90 1.72 -6.16
CA VAL A 47 7.99 1.03 -4.87
C VAL A 47 6.90 -0.02 -4.71
N HIS A 48 5.65 0.27 -5.12
CA HIS A 48 4.50 -0.58 -4.82
C HIS A 48 4.07 -1.51 -5.97
N LEU A 49 4.42 -1.23 -7.23
CA LEU A 49 3.90 -1.96 -8.41
C LEU A 49 4.97 -2.82 -9.13
N LYS A 50 6.27 -2.62 -8.84
CA LYS A 50 7.37 -3.28 -9.56
C LYS A 50 7.45 -4.81 -9.34
N SER A 51 6.73 -5.36 -8.37
CA SER A 51 6.74 -6.80 -8.05
C SER A 51 5.85 -7.67 -8.94
N THR A 52 5.05 -7.09 -9.86
CA THR A 52 4.02 -7.85 -10.62
C THR A 52 4.25 -7.92 -12.14
N ILE A 53 5.35 -7.33 -12.66
CA ILE A 53 5.67 -7.31 -14.11
C ILE A 53 6.93 -8.15 -14.40
N ASP A 54 6.93 -9.42 -13.96
CA ASP A 54 7.90 -10.44 -14.41
C ASP A 54 7.15 -11.72 -14.83
#